data_AF-A0A965IPK9-F1
#
_entry.id   AF-A0A965IPK9-F1
#
_cell.length_a   1.000
_cell.length_b   1.000
_cell.length_c   1.000
_cell.angle_alpha   90.00
_cell.angle_beta   90.00
_cell.angle_gamma   90.00
#
_symmetry.space_group_name_H-M   'P 1'
#
loop_
_entity.id
_entity.type
_entity.pdbx_description
1 polymer ?
#
loop_
_entity_poly.entity_id
_entity_poly.type
_entity_poly.pdbx_seq_one_letter_code
_entity_poly.pdbx_strand_id
1 'polypeptide(L)'
;MMRDYSNPEYKKWRKLIYKRDNFTCQWPGCSSNIKLNAHHIYKWSDFPGLRFHPNNGITLCKTHHDNIKGLEDSYSQFFSKLILNKGNKK
;
A
#
# COMPACT_ATOMS: atom_id res chain seq x y z
N MET A 1 -10.60 7.68 12.72
CA MET A 1 -10.00 8.89 12.11
C MET A 1 -10.30 8.87 10.62
N MET A 2 -11.00 9.89 10.12
CA MET A 2 -11.45 9.98 8.73
C MET A 2 -10.23 10.23 7.82
N ARG A 3 -9.99 9.34 6.85
CA ARG A 3 -8.96 9.56 5.83
C ARG A 3 -9.49 10.63 4.88
N ASP A 4 -8.88 11.81 4.87
CA ASP A 4 -9.27 12.86 3.96
C ASP A 4 -8.79 12.52 2.54
N TYR A 5 -9.68 11.90 1.75
CA TYR A 5 -9.39 11.51 0.37
C TYR A 5 -9.23 12.72 -0.57
N SER A 6 -9.61 13.91 -0.11
CA SER A 6 -9.50 15.17 -0.84
C SER A 6 -8.09 15.75 -0.78
N ASN A 7 -7.29 15.38 0.23
CA ASN A 7 -5.95 15.87 0.44
C ASN A 7 -5.05 15.64 -0.80
N PRO A 8 -4.45 16.70 -1.38
CA PRO A 8 -3.59 16.59 -2.55
C PRO A 8 -2.36 15.70 -2.32
N GLU A 9 -1.80 15.67 -1.10
CA GLU A 9 -0.68 14.80 -0.74
C GLU A 9 -1.10 13.33 -0.77
N TYR A 10 -2.29 13.02 -0.25
CA TYR A 10 -2.84 11.66 -0.30
C TYR A 10 -3.05 11.20 -1.75
N LYS A 11 -3.58 12.08 -2.62
CA LYS A 11 -3.75 11.78 -4.05
C LYS A 11 -2.41 11.53 -4.74
N LYS A 12 -1.40 12.37 -4.46
CA LYS A 12 -0.05 12.23 -5.00
C LYS A 12 0.59 10.93 -4.54
N TRP A 13 0.55 10.65 -3.23
CA TRP A 13 1.05 9.40 -2.65
C TRP A 13 0.38 8.19 -3.29
N ARG A 14 -0.96 8.15 -3.32
CA ARG A 14 -1.73 7.05 -3.94
C ARG A 14 -1.32 6.81 -5.39
N LYS A 15 -1.16 7.88 -6.18
CA LYS A 15 -0.71 7.79 -7.59
C LYS A 15 0.71 7.24 -7.70
N LEU A 16 1.62 7.64 -6.80
CA LEU A 16 2.99 7.12 -6.75
C LEU A 16 3.01 5.61 -6.46
N ILE A 17 2.22 5.15 -5.47
CA ILE A 17 2.12 3.74 -5.12
C ILE A 17 1.60 2.92 -6.31
N TYR A 18 0.50 3.36 -6.93
CA TYR A 18 -0.04 2.68 -8.11
C TYR A 18 0.94 2.63 -9.27
N LYS A 19 1.68 3.72 -9.54
CA LYS A 19 2.67 3.75 -10.61
C LYS A 19 3.82 2.77 -10.34
N ARG A 20 4.36 2.74 -9.12
CA ARG A 20 5.41 1.79 -8.71
C ARG A 20 4.96 0.34 -8.88
N ASP A 21 3.70 0.09 -8.55
CA ASP A 21 3.08 -1.22 -8.58
C ASP A 21 2.45 -1.55 -9.94
N ASN A 22 2.73 -0.75 -10.98
CA ASN A 22 2.21 -0.92 -12.33
C ASN A 22 0.68 -1.09 -12.40
N PHE A 23 -0.06 -0.44 -11.49
CA PHE A 23 -1.51 -0.56 -11.36
C PHE A 23 -1.98 -2.02 -11.22
N THR A 24 -1.22 -2.86 -10.53
CA THR A 24 -1.60 -4.24 -10.21
C THR A 24 -1.54 -4.50 -8.71
N CYS A 25 -2.34 -5.45 -8.26
CA CYS A 25 -2.27 -6.00 -6.91
C CYS A 25 -0.87 -6.60 -6.67
N GLN A 26 -0.28 -6.33 -5.52
CA GLN A 26 1.04 -6.82 -5.13
C GLN A 26 1.00 -8.02 -4.20
N TRP A 27 -0.19 -8.58 -4.00
CA TRP A 27 -0.32 -9.86 -3.32
C TRP A 27 0.34 -10.97 -4.16
N PRO A 28 1.13 -11.88 -3.57
CA PRO A 28 1.78 -12.96 -4.32
C PRO A 28 0.79 -13.80 -5.12
N GLY A 29 1.09 -14.01 -6.40
CA GLY A 29 0.21 -14.78 -7.30
C GLY A 29 -1.06 -14.05 -7.74
N CYS A 30 -1.25 -12.77 -7.39
CA CYS A 30 -2.39 -11.98 -7.85
C CYS A 30 -1.97 -11.00 -8.96
N SER A 31 -2.71 -11.03 -10.07
CA SER A 31 -2.50 -10.10 -11.21
C SER A 31 -3.68 -9.14 -11.41
N SER A 32 -4.53 -8.97 -10.39
CA SER A 32 -5.71 -8.13 -10.49
C SER A 32 -5.33 -6.65 -10.67
N ASN A 33 -5.94 -5.99 -11.64
CA ASN A 33 -5.79 -4.56 -11.93
C ASN A 33 -7.10 -3.77 -11.71
N ILE A 34 -8.12 -4.40 -11.10
CA ILE A 34 -9.43 -3.82 -10.83
C ILE A 34 -9.64 -3.55 -9.34
N LYS A 35 -10.47 -2.54 -9.02
CA LYS A 35 -10.85 -2.17 -7.65
C LYS A 35 -9.63 -2.08 -6.70
N LEU A 36 -8.61 -1.36 -7.13
CA LEU A 36 -7.33 -1.22 -6.42
C LEU A 36 -7.41 -0.21 -5.28
N ASN A 37 -6.67 -0.49 -4.21
CA ASN A 37 -6.55 0.32 -3.01
C ASN A 37 -5.08 0.50 -2.66
N ALA A 38 -4.69 1.71 -2.28
CA ALA A 38 -3.36 1.95 -1.71
C ALA A 38 -3.45 1.68 -0.20
N HIS A 39 -2.92 0.53 0.20
CA HIS A 39 -2.86 0.11 1.59
C HIS A 39 -1.65 0.72 2.27
N HIS A 40 -1.81 1.16 3.52
CA HIS A 40 -0.69 1.60 4.35
C HIS A 40 -0.10 0.39 5.06
N ILE A 41 1.19 0.11 4.89
CA ILE A 41 1.86 -1.05 5.49
C ILE A 41 1.95 -0.89 7.01
N TYR A 42 2.38 0.30 7.45
CA TYR A 42 2.35 0.74 8.83
C TYR A 42 1.15 1.66 9.05
N LYS A 43 0.46 1.44 10.18
CA LYS A 43 -0.81 2.11 10.49
C LYS A 43 -0.68 3.63 10.49
N TRP A 44 -1.69 4.28 9.92
CA TRP A 44 -1.79 5.73 9.78
C TRP A 44 -1.71 6.50 11.11
N SER A 45 -2.30 5.93 12.18
CA SER A 45 -2.35 6.55 13.51
C SER A 45 -1.02 6.43 14.24
N ASP A 46 -0.36 5.28 14.12
CA ASP A 46 0.87 4.96 14.88
C ASP A 46 2.11 5.62 14.26
N PHE A 47 2.12 5.87 12.94
CA PHE A 47 3.29 6.39 12.23
C PHE A 47 2.95 7.63 11.38
N PRO A 48 2.73 8.81 11.99
CA PRO A 48 2.36 10.02 11.26
C PRO A 48 3.43 10.45 10.24
N GLY A 49 4.71 10.28 10.55
CA GLY A 49 5.82 10.60 9.64
C GLY A 49 5.91 9.68 8.41
N LEU A 50 5.28 8.50 8.44
CA LEU A 50 5.32 7.53 7.34
C LEU A 50 4.09 7.58 6.43
N ARG A 51 3.08 8.40 6.75
CA ARG A 51 1.79 8.44 6.02
C ARG A 51 1.94 8.57 4.51
N PHE A 52 2.86 9.44 4.08
CA PHE A 52 3.11 9.69 2.66
C PHE A 52 4.45 9.13 2.17
N HIS A 53 5.09 8.27 2.97
CA HIS A 53 6.33 7.65 2.56
C HIS A 53 6.05 6.62 1.44
N PRO A 54 6.77 6.64 0.31
CA PRO A 54 6.53 5.71 -0.80
C PRO A 54 6.66 4.24 -0.40
N ASN A 55 7.54 3.92 0.54
CA ASN A 55 7.72 2.54 1.01
C ASN A 55 6.68 2.10 2.06
N ASN A 56 5.86 3.03 2.55
CA ASN A 56 4.75 2.71 3.47
C ASN A 56 3.42 2.47 2.73
N GLY A 57 3.46 2.32 1.41
CA GLY A 57 2.29 2.03 0.60
C GLY A 57 2.46 0.77 -0.23
N ILE A 58 1.37 0.02 -0.42
CA ILE A 58 1.29 -1.13 -1.34
C ILE A 58 -0.07 -1.17 -2.03
N THR A 59 -0.08 -1.53 -3.31
CA THR A 59 -1.31 -1.67 -4.09
C THR A 59 -1.92 -3.05 -3.86
N LEU A 60 -3.16 -3.09 -3.38
CA LEU A 60 -3.92 -4.32 -3.20
C LEU A 60 -5.29 -4.19 -3.90
N CYS A 61 -5.76 -5.28 -4.50
CA CYS A 61 -7.16 -5.33 -4.95
C CYS A 61 -8.09 -5.39 -3.72
N LYS A 62 -9.37 -5.07 -3.92
CA LYS A 62 -10.37 -5.08 -2.84
C LYS A 62 -10.37 -6.37 -2.03
N THR A 63 -10.30 -7.53 -2.68
CA THR A 63 -10.30 -8.84 -2.00
C THR A 63 -9.14 -8.98 -1.02
N HIS A 64 -7.90 -8.78 -1.48
CA HIS A 64 -6.72 -8.89 -0.60
C HIS A 64 -6.67 -7.77 0.45
N HIS A 65 -7.14 -6.57 0.09
CA HIS A 65 -7.23 -5.47 1.04
C HIS A 65 -8.23 -5.76 2.18
N ASP A 66 -9.34 -6.44 1.88
CA ASP A 66 -10.33 -6.82 2.89
C ASP A 66 -9.86 -8.06 3.70
N ASN A 67 -9.15 -9.00 3.09
CA ASN A 67 -8.64 -10.22 3.75
C ASN A 67 -7.61 -9.94 4.87
N ILE A 68 -6.86 -8.84 4.78
CA ILE A 68 -5.84 -8.50 5.78
C ILE A 68 -6.37 -7.65 6.92
N LYS A 69 -7.64 -7.26 6.92
CA LYS A 69 -8.23 -6.48 8.01
C LYS A 69 -8.16 -7.27 9.32
N GLY A 70 -7.59 -6.66 10.36
CA GLY A 70 -7.32 -7.29 11.65
C GLY A 70 -5.98 -8.02 11.71
N LEU A 71 -5.28 -8.17 10.58
CA LEU A 71 -3.98 -8.85 10.47
C LEU A 71 -2.88 -7.90 9.94
N GLU A 72 -3.15 -6.61 9.81
CA GLU A 72 -2.23 -5.66 9.17
C GLU A 72 -0.84 -5.67 9.77
N ASP A 73 -0.74 -5.83 11.09
CA ASP A 73 0.54 -5.89 11.80
C ASP A 73 1.36 -7.11 11.39
N SER A 74 0.72 -8.29 11.31
CA SER A 74 1.36 -9.54 10.91
C SER A 74 1.86 -9.52 9.46
N TYR A 75 1.18 -8.79 8.58
CA TYR A 75 1.60 -8.63 7.18
C TYR A 75 2.54 -7.44 6.94
N SER A 76 2.71 -6.54 7.92
CA SER A 76 3.49 -5.30 7.76
C SER A 76 4.93 -5.58 7.31
N GLN A 77 5.62 -6.50 8.00
CA GLN A 77 6.99 -6.88 7.69
C GLN A 77 7.10 -7.56 6.32
N PHE A 78 6.13 -8.42 5.99
CA PHE A 78 6.07 -9.11 4.72
C PHE A 78 5.94 -8.11 3.55
N PHE A 79 5.00 -7.18 3.62
CA PHE A 79 4.81 -6.16 2.60
C PHE A 79 5.99 -5.20 2.51
N SER A 80 6.54 -4.76 3.65
CA SER A 80 7.73 -3.92 3.68
C SER A 80 8.89 -4.58 2.93
N LYS A 81 9.16 -5.86 3.21
CA LYS A 81 10.18 -6.65 2.52
C LYS A 81 9.91 -6.77 1.02
N LEU A 82 8.66 -6.99 0.62
CA LEU A 82 8.25 -7.07 -0.79
C LEU A 82 8.54 -5.76 -1.53
N ILE A 83 8.26 -4.61 -0.91
CA ILE A 83 8.56 -3.29 -1.49
C ILE A 83 10.05 -3.02 -1.58
N LEU A 84 10.83 -3.33 -0.53
CA LEU A 84 12.28 -3.13 -0.52
C LEU A 84 12.97 -3.97 -1.62
N ASN A 85 12.55 -5.22 -1.80
CA ASN A 85 13.11 -6.09 -2.84
C ASN A 85 12.84 -5.59 -4.26
N LYS A 86 11.78 -4.81 -4.48
CA LYS A 86 11.50 -4.18 -5.79
C LYS A 86 12.42 -2.99 -6.08
N GLY A 87 12.81 -2.24 -5.05
CA GLY A 87 13.74 -1.11 -5.19
C GLY A 87 15.17 -1.52 -5.52
N ASN A 88 15.56 -2.74 -5.13
CA ASN A 88 16.91 -3.28 -5.33
C ASN A 88 17.09 -3.97 -6.70
N LYS A 89 16.03 -4.12 -7.51
CA LYS A 89 16.13 -4.62 -8.89
C LYS A 89 16.45 -3.48 -9.87
N LYS A 90 17.51 -2.73 -9.59
CA LYS A 90 18.12 -1.81 -10.55
C LYS A 90 19.27 -2.49 -11.28
#